data_AF-A0A9D8KG64-F1
#
_entry.id   AF-A0A9D8KG64-F1
#
_cell.length_a   1.000
_cell.length_b   1.000
_cell.length_c   1.000
_cell.angle_alpha   90.00
_cell.angle_beta   90.00
_cell.angle_gamma   90.00
#
_symmetry.space_group_name_H-M   'P 1'
#
loop_
_entity.id
_entity.type
_entity.pdbx_description
1 polymer ?
#
loop_
_entity_poly.entity_id
_entity_poly.type
_entity_poly.pdbx_seq_one_letter_code
_entity_poly.pdbx_strand_id
1 'polypeptide(L)'
;MKKELSRICNDYAIAFLSRGGDQKNPSREDLQKAKDMYNVAMALDERNIDSVIGLASIYRRIEKDYKTALKYYEYASKIDPEDPGAKYGIKICTEELMKLNK
;
A
#
# COMPACT_ATOMS: atom_id res chain seq x y z
N MET A 1 6.36 20.96 6.61
CA MET A 1 7.63 20.32 6.16
C MET A 1 7.57 18.79 6.09
N LYS A 2 7.85 17.99 7.14
CA LYS A 2 7.93 16.50 6.98
C LYS A 2 6.63 15.84 6.49
N LYS A 3 5.47 16.25 7.02
CA LYS A 3 4.15 15.75 6.59
C LYS A 3 3.79 16.12 5.15
N GLU A 4 4.13 17.33 4.73
CA GLU A 4 3.92 17.76 3.34
C GLU A 4 4.80 16.99 2.37
N LEU A 5 6.06 16.76 2.74
CA LEU A 5 6.96 15.90 1.95
C LEU A 5 6.44 14.46 1.89
N SER A 6 5.93 13.92 3.00
CA SER A 6 5.29 12.59 3.00
C SER A 6 4.09 12.53 2.05
N ARG A 7 3.23 13.57 2.06
CA ARG A 7 2.10 13.68 1.13
C ARG A 7 2.56 13.76 -0.33
N ILE A 8 3.58 14.57 -0.63
CA ILE A 8 4.15 14.68 -1.97
C ILE A 8 4.69 13.33 -2.43
N CYS A 9 5.45 12.62 -1.59
CA CYS A 9 5.95 11.28 -1.90
C CYS A 9 4.80 10.29 -2.15
N ASN A 10 3.73 10.34 -1.36
CA ASN A 10 2.53 9.54 -1.57
C ASN A 10 1.89 9.82 -2.95
N ASP A 11 1.73 11.08 -3.31
CA ASP A 11 1.15 11.48 -4.60
C ASP A 11 2.03 11.04 -5.79
N TYR A 12 3.36 11.12 -5.65
CA TYR A 12 4.29 10.57 -6.63
C TYR A 12 4.16 9.05 -6.77
N ALA A 13 4.00 8.32 -5.66
CA ALA A 13 3.82 6.88 -5.69
C ALA A 13 2.55 6.49 -6.47
N ILE A 14 1.45 7.20 -6.24
CA ILE A 14 0.18 7.03 -6.97
C ILE A 14 0.37 7.35 -8.46
N ALA A 15 1.12 8.41 -8.77
CA ALA A 15 1.40 8.80 -10.14
C ALA A 15 2.18 7.72 -10.89
N PHE A 16 3.19 7.11 -10.27
CA PHE A 16 3.93 5.98 -10.88
C PHE A 16 3.01 4.79 -11.16
N LEU A 17 2.11 4.44 -10.23
CA LEU A 17 1.14 3.37 -10.45
C LEU A 17 0.11 3.68 -11.55
N SER A 18 -0.17 4.96 -11.80
CA SER A 18 -1.17 5.40 -12.79
C SER A 18 -0.56 5.72 -14.17
N ARG A 19 0.78 5.84 -14.26
CA ARG A 19 1.50 6.31 -15.46
C ARG A 19 1.37 5.38 -16.67
N GLY A 20 1.17 4.09 -16.43
CA GLY A 20 1.05 3.07 -17.48
C GLY A 20 -0.34 2.95 -18.12
N GLY A 21 -1.32 3.77 -17.72
CA GLY A 21 -2.72 3.67 -18.20
C GLY A 21 -3.46 2.43 -17.69
N ASP A 22 -2.75 1.35 -17.39
CA ASP A 22 -3.26 0.13 -16.79
C ASP A 22 -2.85 0.01 -15.32
N GLN A 23 -3.74 0.49 -14.44
CA GLN A 23 -3.61 0.39 -12.99
C GLN A 23 -3.47 -1.06 -12.47
N LYS A 24 -3.79 -2.06 -13.30
CA LYS A 24 -3.69 -3.48 -12.91
C LYS A 24 -2.32 -4.08 -13.22
N ASN A 25 -1.52 -3.46 -14.09
CA ASN A 25 -0.23 -4.02 -14.48
C ASN A 25 0.81 -2.91 -14.75
N PRO A 26 1.27 -2.20 -13.71
CA PRO A 26 2.34 -1.21 -13.87
C PRO A 26 3.65 -1.89 -14.31
N SER A 27 4.49 -1.14 -15.03
CA SER A 27 5.81 -1.62 -15.39
C SER A 27 6.61 -1.96 -14.12
N ARG A 28 7.54 -2.92 -14.20
CA ARG A 28 8.38 -3.30 -13.05
C ARG A 28 9.15 -2.11 -12.49
N GLU A 29 9.57 -1.20 -13.36
CA GLU A 29 10.28 0.02 -12.97
C GLU A 29 9.36 0.98 -12.21
N ASP A 30 8.16 1.26 -12.73
CA ASP A 30 7.20 2.14 -12.07
C ASP A 30 6.71 1.55 -10.74
N LEU A 31 6.53 0.23 -10.70
CA LEU A 31 6.19 -0.49 -9.48
C LEU A 31 7.26 -0.33 -8.39
N GLN A 32 8.54 -0.41 -8.77
CA GLN A 32 9.63 -0.21 -7.83
C GLN A 32 9.68 1.24 -7.35
N LYS A 33 9.58 2.21 -8.25
CA LYS A 33 9.53 3.64 -7.90
C LYS A 33 8.35 3.96 -6.98
N ALA A 34 7.18 3.37 -7.22
CA ALA A 34 6.02 3.54 -6.36
C ALA A 34 6.30 3.03 -4.93
N LYS A 35 6.85 1.83 -4.79
CA LYS A 35 7.24 1.27 -3.48
C LYS A 35 8.26 2.13 -2.76
N ASP A 36 9.28 2.61 -3.48
CA ASP A 36 10.31 3.47 -2.91
C ASP A 36 9.71 4.77 -2.38
N MET A 37 8.80 5.38 -3.15
CA MET A 37 8.10 6.61 -2.73
C MET A 37 7.17 6.38 -1.54
N TYR A 38 6.45 5.26 -1.48
CA TYR A 38 5.65 4.91 -0.29
C TYR A 38 6.54 4.68 0.94
N ASN A 39 7.68 4.01 0.80
CA ASN A 39 8.62 3.82 1.91
C ASN A 39 9.19 5.14 2.41
N VAL A 40 9.54 6.07 1.51
CA VAL A 40 9.96 7.42 1.88
C VAL A 40 8.83 8.17 2.59
N ALA A 41 7.60 8.08 2.09
CA ALA A 41 6.44 8.71 2.73
C ALA A 41 6.22 8.20 4.16
N MET A 42 6.33 6.88 4.38
CA MET A 42 6.25 6.25 5.69
C MET A 42 7.40 6.67 6.62
N ALA A 43 8.63 6.80 6.10
CA ALA A 43 9.78 7.25 6.89
C ALA A 43 9.69 8.73 7.29
N LEU A 44 9.01 9.55 6.48
CA LEU A 44 8.77 10.97 6.76
C LEU A 44 7.60 11.19 7.71
N ASP A 45 6.55 10.37 7.61
CA ASP A 45 5.40 10.37 8.48
C ASP A 45 4.87 8.94 8.66
N GLU A 46 5.25 8.32 9.77
CA GLU A 46 4.85 6.96 10.14
C GLU A 46 3.33 6.82 10.32
N ARG A 47 2.62 7.94 10.50
CA ARG A 47 1.15 7.97 10.64
C ARG A 47 0.43 8.30 9.34
N ASN A 48 1.14 8.42 8.21
CA ASN A 48 0.52 8.58 6.91
C ASN A 48 -0.12 7.26 6.46
N ILE A 49 -1.36 7.06 6.84
CA ILE A 49 -2.10 5.82 6.58
C ILE A 49 -2.28 5.54 5.08
N ASP A 50 -2.43 6.58 4.27
CA ASP A 50 -2.56 6.46 2.81
C ASP A 50 -1.34 5.78 2.20
N SER A 51 -0.14 6.15 2.65
CA SER A 51 1.11 5.55 2.16
C SER A 51 1.26 4.08 2.54
N VAL A 52 0.84 3.72 3.76
CA VAL A 52 0.82 2.34 4.26
C VAL A 52 -0.18 1.50 3.44
N ILE A 53 -1.38 2.02 3.22
CA ILE A 53 -2.44 1.35 2.44
C ILE A 53 -2.03 1.21 0.97
N GLY A 54 -1.36 2.21 0.41
CA GLY A 54 -0.81 2.18 -0.94
C GLY A 54 0.21 1.05 -1.11
N LEU A 55 1.14 0.93 -0.16
CA LEU A 55 2.13 -0.15 -0.14
C LEU A 55 1.47 -1.52 0.04
N ALA A 56 0.53 -1.65 0.98
CA ALA A 56 -0.25 -2.89 1.19
C ALA A 56 -1.00 -3.31 -0.08
N SER A 57 -1.56 -2.34 -0.81
CA SER A 57 -2.30 -2.57 -2.05
C SER A 57 -1.41 -3.09 -3.17
N ILE A 58 -0.14 -2.63 -3.24
CA ILE A 58 0.85 -3.17 -4.18
C ILE A 58 1.10 -4.66 -3.89
N TYR A 59 1.43 -5.00 -2.65
CA TYR A 59 1.68 -6.39 -2.25
C TYR A 59 0.46 -7.28 -2.51
N ARG A 60 -0.75 -6.80 -2.20
CA ARG A 60 -2.00 -7.55 -2.40
C ARG A 60 -2.33 -7.76 -3.88
N ARG A 61 -2.33 -6.69 -4.67
CA ARG A 61 -2.91 -6.71 -6.02
C ARG A 61 -1.91 -7.19 -7.07
N ILE A 62 -0.65 -6.79 -6.93
CA ILE A 62 0.38 -6.96 -7.96
C ILE A 62 1.25 -8.16 -7.63
N GLU A 63 1.86 -8.18 -6.44
CA GLU A 63 2.76 -9.27 -6.05
C GLU A 63 2.02 -10.54 -5.59
N LYS A 64 0.72 -10.41 -5.29
CA LYS A 64 -0.10 -11.47 -4.69
C LYS A 64 0.48 -11.99 -3.36
N ASP A 65 1.33 -11.20 -2.70
CA ASP A 65 1.82 -11.50 -1.37
C ASP A 65 0.82 -11.01 -0.33
N TYR A 66 -0.20 -11.84 -0.11
CA TYR A 66 -1.27 -11.56 0.84
C TYR A 66 -0.78 -11.51 2.29
N LYS A 67 0.32 -12.22 2.63
CA LYS A 67 0.90 -12.21 3.99
C LYS A 67 1.54 -10.87 4.29
N THR A 68 2.35 -10.36 3.37
CA THR A 68 3.00 -9.05 3.52
C THR A 68 1.96 -7.93 3.46
N ALA A 69 1.00 -8.01 2.54
CA ALA A 69 -0.09 -7.05 2.49
C ALA A 69 -0.90 -7.00 3.80
N LEU A 70 -1.21 -8.15 4.39
CA LEU A 70 -1.93 -8.22 5.67
C LEU A 70 -1.17 -7.49 6.78
N LYS A 71 0.16 -7.69 6.89
CA LYS A 71 0.97 -6.99 7.89
C LYS A 71 0.89 -5.46 7.76
N TYR A 72 0.91 -4.94 6.54
CA TYR A 72 0.78 -3.50 6.32
C TYR A 72 -0.64 -2.99 6.59
N TYR A 73 -1.69 -3.73 6.23
CA TYR A 73 -3.05 -3.34 6.58
C TYR A 73 -3.32 -3.41 8.10
N GLU A 74 -2.75 -4.38 8.80
CA GLU A 74 -2.78 -4.44 10.27
C GLU A 74 -2.02 -3.26 10.90
N TYR A 75 -0.89 -2.86 10.31
CA TYR A 75 -0.18 -1.66 10.73
C TYR A 75 -1.03 -0.39 10.52
N ALA A 76 -1.69 -0.26 9.36
CA ALA A 76 -2.63 0.83 9.11
C ALA A 76 -3.78 0.84 10.15
N SER A 77 -4.35 -0.32 10.46
CA SER A 77 -5.41 -0.46 11.46
C SER A 77 -4.96 -0.13 12.89
N LYS A 78 -3.66 -0.24 13.22
CA LYS A 78 -3.11 0.24 14.50
C LYS A 78 -3.02 1.76 14.57
N ILE A 79 -2.85 2.43 13.42
CA ILE A 79 -2.80 3.90 13.33
C ILE A 79 -4.22 4.46 13.39
N ASP A 80 -5.11 3.94 12.56
CA ASP A 80 -6.53 4.26 12.55
C ASP A 80 -7.36 2.96 12.43
N PRO A 81 -7.95 2.50 13.55
CA PRO A 81 -8.79 1.31 13.56
C PRO A 81 -10.05 1.43 12.72
N GLU A 82 -10.53 2.65 12.44
CA GLU A 82 -11.77 2.91 11.70
C GLU A 82 -11.53 3.13 10.20
N ASP A 83 -10.27 3.13 9.76
CA ASP A 83 -9.95 3.33 8.34
C ASP A 83 -10.58 2.24 7.46
N PRO A 84 -11.43 2.63 6.49
CA PRO A 84 -12.14 1.68 5.65
C PRO A 84 -11.21 0.90 4.71
N GLY A 85 -10.09 1.51 4.28
CA GLY A 85 -9.10 0.88 3.42
C GLY A 85 -8.34 -0.24 4.13
N ALA A 86 -7.94 0.00 5.38
CA ALA A 86 -7.32 -0.99 6.25
C ALA A 86 -8.27 -2.15 6.56
N LYS A 87 -9.50 -1.87 7.01
CA LYS A 87 -10.51 -2.90 7.28
C LYS A 87 -10.80 -3.76 6.05
N TYR A 88 -11.00 -3.13 4.90
CA TYR A 88 -11.24 -3.83 3.64
C TYR A 88 -10.03 -4.68 3.23
N GLY A 89 -8.82 -4.12 3.33
CA GLY A 89 -7.57 -4.82 3.02
C GLY A 89 -7.36 -6.06 3.88
N ILE A 90 -7.52 -5.96 5.20
CA ILE A 90 -7.43 -7.09 6.13
C ILE A 90 -8.42 -8.18 5.75
N LYS A 91 -9.70 -7.84 5.57
CA LYS A 91 -10.74 -8.80 5.20
C LYS A 91 -10.36 -9.58 3.95
N ILE A 92 -10.01 -8.89 2.86
CA ILE A 92 -9.64 -9.54 1.60
C ILE A 92 -8.39 -10.42 1.77
N CYS A 93 -7.34 -9.92 2.43
CA CYS A 93 -6.12 -10.68 2.64
C CYS A 93 -6.36 -11.95 3.48
N THR A 94 -7.15 -11.86 4.55
CA THR A 94 -7.48 -13.02 5.39
C THR A 94 -8.31 -14.07 4.64
N GLU A 95 -9.28 -13.66 3.82
CA GLU A 95 -10.07 -14.55 2.97
C GLU A 95 -9.19 -15.27 1.94
N GLU A 96 -8.31 -14.56 1.24
CA GLU A 96 -7.41 -15.14 0.24
C GLU A 96 -6.40 -16.11 0.89
N LEU A 97 -5.83 -15.75 2.03
CA LEU A 97 -4.93 -16.64 2.77
C LEU A 97 -5.63 -17.91 3.26
N MET A 98 -6.89 -17.81 3.68
CA MET A 98 -7.69 -18.98 4.07
C MET A 98 -7.98 -19.90 2.88
N LYS A 99 -8.25 -19.35 1.70
CA LYS A 99 -8.46 -20.14 0.47
C LYS A 99 -7.19 -20.87 0.04
N LEU A 100 -6.02 -20.23 0.13
CA LEU A 100 -4.74 -20.81 -0.27
C LEU A 100 -4.27 -21.96 0.64
N ASN A 101 -4.80 -22.05 1.86
CA ASN A 101 -4.46 -23.09 2.83
C ASN A 101 -5.41 -24.31 2.77
N LYS A 102 -6.32 -24.38 1.79
CA LYS A 102 -7.21 -25.53 1.53
C LYS A 102 -6.76 -26.28 0.29
#